data_AF-A0A8E2EC77-F1
#
_entry.id   AF-A0A8E2EC77-F1
#
_cell.length_a   1.000
_cell.length_b   1.000
_cell.length_c   1.000
_cell.angle_alpha   90.00
_cell.angle_beta   90.00
_cell.angle_gamma   90.00
#
_symmetry.space_group_name_H-M   'P 1'
#
loop_
_entity.id
_entity.type
_entity.pdbx_description
1 polymer ?
#
loop_
_entity_poly.entity_id
_entity_poly.type
_entity_poly.pdbx_seq_one_letter_code
_entity_poly.pdbx_strand_id
1 'polypeptide(L)'
;MENPTDICGTVHDVIIIGAGPCGLAVAARLCEHTPSAIFTDKEHRRYHWIRKHSSQMAIKHKKDRSVMMLQQPRLGRKYSTLLLNATGDQWIARWNRLFKTFEITHLRSPMFIHVDPGDRDGLLAYTHDQDKERELEKIRECVGKEISNHRKKKRARSRKQQPHCEVVIDERDRKDYFTPSRTLFPEHCECIVNRYGLRRGLIRQENMQDIKYSDIENASGTDERLFTVKTNKGRHYVRTVVLAVGPGNPPAAPGLEAAPRIEGACHSMRIQRFPDPSVQAKIDAKRPTNVMVVGGGLISAQIDDLAIKHGVTKAWHIMRGLLKGILSF
;
A
#
# COMPACT_ATOMS: atom_id res chain seq x y z
N MET A 1 -33.59 -24.47 12.65
CA MET A 1 -33.30 -25.31 11.47
C MET A 1 -33.04 -24.36 10.32
N GLU A 2 -31.78 -24.03 10.07
CA GLU A 2 -31.40 -23.28 8.86
C GLU A 2 -31.29 -24.29 7.72
N ASN A 3 -32.03 -24.05 6.62
CA ASN A 3 -32.03 -24.91 5.44
C ASN A 3 -30.62 -25.04 4.84
N PRO A 4 -30.24 -26.21 4.30
CA PRO A 4 -29.04 -26.35 3.50
C PRO A 4 -29.15 -25.40 2.30
N THR A 5 -28.22 -24.46 2.20
CA THR A 5 -28.21 -23.43 1.16
C THR A 5 -27.78 -24.04 -0.16
N ASP A 6 -28.76 -24.26 -1.05
CA ASP A 6 -28.54 -24.46 -2.48
C ASP A 6 -27.55 -23.41 -3.04
N ILE A 7 -26.47 -23.88 -3.67
CA ILE A 7 -25.51 -23.04 -4.36
C ILE A 7 -26.15 -22.54 -5.67
N CYS A 8 -26.91 -21.44 -5.57
CA CYS A 8 -27.38 -20.65 -6.72
C CYS A 8 -26.44 -19.45 -7.01
N GLY A 9 -25.26 -19.39 -6.37
CA GLY A 9 -24.27 -18.33 -6.53
C GLY A 9 -22.99 -18.80 -7.22
N THR A 10 -22.35 -17.93 -8.01
CA THR A 10 -21.04 -18.21 -8.63
C THR A 10 -19.97 -18.41 -7.56
N VAL A 11 -19.24 -19.53 -7.59
CA VAL A 11 -18.08 -19.77 -6.72
C VAL A 11 -16.84 -19.10 -7.32
N HIS A 12 -16.14 -18.30 -6.53
CA HIS A 12 -14.89 -17.66 -6.95
C HIS A 12 -13.66 -18.48 -6.54
N ASP A 13 -12.57 -18.37 -7.30
CA ASP A 13 -11.30 -18.98 -6.90
C ASP A 13 -10.66 -18.19 -5.75
N VAL A 14 -10.65 -16.86 -5.88
CA VAL A 14 -9.99 -15.97 -4.92
C VAL A 14 -10.88 -14.76 -4.61
N ILE A 15 -11.08 -14.48 -3.33
CA ILE A 15 -11.64 -13.21 -2.86
C ILE A 15 -10.56 -12.45 -2.10
N ILE A 16 -10.30 -11.20 -2.48
CA ILE A 16 -9.38 -10.32 -1.74
C ILE A 16 -10.20 -9.27 -1.00
N ILE A 17 -10.03 -9.21 0.33
CA ILE A 17 -10.70 -8.24 1.19
C ILE A 17 -9.78 -7.02 1.35
N GLY A 18 -10.16 -5.91 0.71
CA GLY A 18 -9.44 -4.65 0.73
C GLY A 18 -8.81 -4.30 -0.62
N ALA A 19 -9.16 -3.14 -1.16
CA ALA A 19 -8.62 -2.61 -2.42
C ALA A 19 -7.47 -1.59 -2.18
N GLY A 20 -6.68 -1.78 -1.12
CA GLY A 20 -5.50 -0.97 -0.83
C GLY A 20 -4.26 -1.42 -1.62
N PRO A 21 -3.09 -0.82 -1.36
CA PRO A 21 -1.83 -1.19 -2.03
C PRO A 21 -1.49 -2.69 -1.92
N CYS A 22 -1.72 -3.29 -0.74
CA CYS A 22 -1.50 -4.72 -0.52
C CYS A 22 -2.43 -5.59 -1.40
N GLY A 23 -3.73 -5.25 -1.44
CA GLY A 23 -4.69 -5.98 -2.28
C GLY A 23 -4.38 -5.85 -3.77
N LEU A 24 -3.89 -4.68 -4.20
CA LEU A 24 -3.43 -4.45 -5.57
C LEU A 24 -2.20 -5.30 -5.91
N ALA A 25 -1.21 -5.36 -5.02
CA ALA A 25 -0.02 -6.19 -5.20
C ALA A 25 -0.37 -7.67 -5.36
N VAL A 26 -1.31 -8.18 -4.55
CA VAL A 26 -1.81 -9.56 -4.66
C VAL A 26 -2.53 -9.77 -6.00
N ALA A 27 -3.46 -8.89 -6.35
CA ALA A 27 -4.22 -9.02 -7.60
C ALA A 27 -3.31 -8.96 -8.84
N ALA A 28 -2.31 -8.08 -8.83
CA ALA A 28 -1.30 -7.99 -9.87
C ALA A 28 -0.46 -9.27 -9.94
N ARG A 29 0.01 -9.78 -8.78
CA ARG A 29 0.82 -11.01 -8.72
C ARG A 29 0.05 -12.22 -9.25
N LEU A 30 -1.25 -12.34 -8.98
CA LEU A 30 -2.09 -13.41 -9.51
C LEU A 30 -2.24 -13.40 -11.04
N CYS A 31 -1.93 -12.27 -11.69
CA CYS A 31 -1.92 -12.13 -13.14
C CYS A 31 -0.54 -12.41 -13.77
N GLU A 32 0.51 -12.62 -12.96
CA GLU A 32 1.82 -12.99 -13.49
C GLU A 32 1.82 -14.40 -14.06
N HIS A 33 2.63 -14.61 -15.09
CA HIS A 33 2.76 -15.92 -15.73
C HIS A 33 3.44 -16.94 -14.79
N THR A 34 4.44 -16.49 -14.04
CA THR A 34 5.18 -17.29 -13.06
C THR A 34 5.12 -16.63 -11.68
N PRO A 35 3.97 -16.67 -11.00
CA PRO A 35 3.77 -15.96 -9.74
C PRO A 35 4.62 -16.52 -8.59
N SER A 36 5.01 -17.79 -8.67
CA SER A 36 5.88 -18.48 -7.70
C SER A 36 7.38 -18.31 -7.96
N ALA A 37 7.77 -17.73 -9.10
CA ALA A 37 9.18 -17.56 -9.42
C ALA A 37 9.76 -16.38 -8.62
N ILE A 38 10.72 -16.67 -7.76
CA ILE A 38 11.55 -15.67 -7.09
C ILE A 38 12.78 -15.49 -7.98
N PHE A 39 12.76 -14.45 -8.82
CA PHE A 39 13.89 -14.12 -9.67
C PHE A 39 14.91 -13.27 -8.90
N THR A 40 16.19 -13.51 -9.17
CA THR A 40 17.25 -12.57 -8.75
C THR A 40 17.12 -11.24 -9.49
N ASP A 41 17.69 -10.17 -8.96
CA ASP A 41 17.63 -8.83 -9.58
C ASP A 41 18.14 -8.82 -11.02
N LYS A 42 19.19 -9.60 -11.30
CA LYS A 42 19.78 -9.74 -12.64
C LYS A 42 18.81 -10.39 -13.60
N GLU A 43 18.08 -11.40 -13.15
CA GLU A 43 17.07 -12.10 -13.94
C GLU A 43 15.87 -11.20 -14.19
N HIS A 44 15.35 -10.48 -13.18
CA HIS A 44 14.26 -9.53 -13.35
C HIS A 44 14.59 -8.45 -14.40
N ARG A 45 15.78 -7.83 -14.33
CA ARG A 45 16.20 -6.83 -15.34
C ARG A 45 16.24 -7.41 -16.75
N ARG A 46 16.75 -8.63 -16.89
CA ARG A 46 16.82 -9.31 -18.19
C ARG A 46 15.43 -9.63 -18.73
N TYR A 47 14.55 -10.20 -17.92
CA TYR A 47 13.17 -10.51 -18.32
C TYR A 47 12.37 -9.24 -18.64
N HIS A 48 12.55 -8.18 -17.86
CA HIS A 48 11.92 -6.89 -18.12
C HIS A 48 12.40 -6.27 -19.43
N TRP A 49 13.71 -6.26 -19.68
CA TRP A 49 14.27 -5.80 -20.95
C TRP A 49 13.74 -6.62 -22.12
N ILE A 50 13.71 -7.95 -21.99
CA ILE A 50 13.13 -8.84 -23.00
C ILE A 50 11.66 -8.52 -23.20
N ARG A 51 10.84 -8.34 -22.15
CA ARG A 51 9.40 -8.00 -22.29
C ARG A 51 9.16 -6.65 -22.96
N LYS A 52 9.95 -5.63 -22.62
CA LYS A 52 9.84 -4.27 -23.19
C LYS A 52 10.22 -4.26 -24.68
N HIS A 53 11.17 -5.11 -25.09
CA HIS A 53 11.68 -5.16 -26.47
C HIS A 53 11.25 -6.41 -27.25
N SER A 54 10.46 -7.33 -26.68
CA SER A 54 10.14 -8.64 -27.29
C SER A 54 9.34 -8.51 -28.58
N SER A 55 8.44 -7.52 -28.65
CA SER A 55 7.71 -7.19 -29.87
C SER A 55 8.60 -6.65 -30.99
N GLN A 56 9.84 -6.27 -30.67
CA GLN A 56 10.84 -5.74 -31.61
C GLN A 56 12.02 -6.70 -31.83
N MET A 57 12.04 -7.87 -31.16
CA MET A 57 13.15 -8.82 -31.23
C MET A 57 12.76 -10.10 -31.98
N ALA A 58 13.38 -10.28 -33.13
CA ALA A 58 13.39 -11.53 -33.89
C ALA A 58 14.44 -12.50 -33.30
N ILE A 59 14.02 -13.61 -32.69
CA ILE A 59 14.96 -14.67 -32.29
C ILE A 59 15.18 -15.57 -33.49
N LYS A 60 16.44 -15.64 -33.95
CA LYS A 60 16.86 -16.53 -35.03
C LYS A 60 17.26 -17.89 -34.44
N HIS A 61 16.51 -18.94 -34.78
CA HIS A 61 16.83 -20.29 -34.34
C HIS A 61 18.12 -20.77 -35.04
N LYS A 62 19.16 -21.12 -34.28
CA LYS A 62 20.50 -21.43 -34.83
C LYS A 62 20.52 -22.69 -35.70
N LYS A 63 19.57 -23.62 -35.50
CA LYS A 63 19.43 -24.88 -36.26
C LYS A 63 18.61 -24.74 -37.54
N ASP A 64 17.47 -24.05 -37.49
CA ASP A 64 16.51 -24.00 -38.62
C ASP A 64 16.50 -22.67 -39.38
N ARG A 65 17.32 -21.68 -38.98
CA ARG A 65 17.33 -20.29 -39.52
C ARG A 65 15.96 -19.59 -39.50
N SER A 66 14.93 -20.20 -38.93
CA SER A 66 13.62 -19.63 -38.75
C SER A 66 13.68 -18.46 -37.77
N VAL A 67 12.97 -17.39 -38.12
CA VAL A 67 12.83 -16.21 -37.28
C VAL A 67 11.49 -16.31 -36.60
N MET A 68 11.48 -16.55 -35.28
CA MET A 68 10.27 -16.41 -34.48
C MET A 68 10.25 -15.01 -33.86
N MET A 69 9.15 -14.29 -34.06
CA MET A 69 8.83 -13.16 -33.20
C MET A 69 8.40 -13.70 -31.84
N LEU A 70 8.99 -13.17 -30.78
CA LEU A 70 8.50 -13.41 -29.43
C LEU A 70 7.12 -12.75 -29.29
N GLN A 71 6.06 -13.55 -29.35
CA GLN A 71 4.75 -13.06 -28.94
C GLN A 71 4.84 -12.68 -27.45
N GLN A 72 4.41 -11.47 -27.11
CA GLN A 72 4.29 -11.08 -25.72
C GLN A 72 3.36 -12.09 -25.02
N PRO A 73 3.76 -12.68 -23.87
CA PRO A 73 2.85 -13.48 -23.07
C PRO A 73 1.64 -12.62 -22.76
N ARG A 74 0.44 -13.07 -23.15
CA ARG A 74 -0.79 -12.36 -22.80
C ARG A 74 -0.91 -12.38 -21.28
N LEU A 75 -0.66 -11.23 -20.65
CA LEU A 75 -1.06 -11.02 -19.26
C LEU A 75 -2.58 -11.21 -19.21
N GLY A 76 -3.02 -12.17 -18.41
CA GLY A 76 -4.42 -12.61 -18.40
C GLY A 76 -4.78 -13.20 -17.05
N ARG A 77 -6.00 -12.96 -16.60
CA ARG A 77 -6.50 -13.51 -15.35
C ARG A 77 -6.70 -15.02 -15.51
N LYS A 78 -5.88 -15.80 -14.80
CA LYS A 78 -6.03 -17.26 -14.70
C LYS A 78 -7.13 -17.68 -13.72
N TYR A 79 -7.36 -16.85 -12.70
CA TYR A 79 -8.27 -17.12 -11.59
C TYR A 79 -9.49 -16.22 -11.67
N SER A 80 -10.67 -16.75 -11.32
CA SER A 80 -11.85 -15.94 -11.02
C SER A 80 -11.61 -15.21 -9.70
N THR A 81 -11.19 -13.95 -9.78
CA THR A 81 -10.96 -13.09 -8.61
C THR A 81 -12.11 -12.11 -8.41
N LEU A 82 -12.51 -11.90 -7.16
CA LEU A 82 -13.41 -10.82 -6.73
C LEU A 82 -12.74 -10.01 -5.61
N LEU A 83 -12.87 -8.69 -5.64
CA LEU A 83 -12.40 -7.81 -4.59
C LEU A 83 -13.54 -7.18 -3.82
N LEU A 84 -13.48 -7.24 -2.50
CA LEU A 84 -14.46 -6.63 -1.60
C LEU A 84 -13.81 -5.49 -0.84
N ASN A 85 -14.37 -4.29 -0.92
CA ASN A 85 -13.81 -3.11 -0.25
C ASN A 85 -14.91 -2.28 0.43
N ALA A 86 -14.77 -2.04 1.72
CA ALA A 86 -15.78 -1.31 2.48
C ALA A 86 -15.85 0.20 2.11
N THR A 87 -14.76 0.79 1.62
CA THR A 87 -14.67 2.25 1.42
C THR A 87 -15.22 2.72 0.08
N GLY A 88 -15.12 1.91 -0.97
CA GLY A 88 -15.51 2.29 -2.34
C GLY A 88 -15.17 1.22 -3.36
N ASP A 89 -15.51 1.46 -4.61
CA ASP A 89 -15.29 0.56 -5.75
C ASP A 89 -14.01 0.86 -6.55
N GLN A 90 -13.20 1.83 -6.10
CA GLN A 90 -11.93 2.19 -6.72
C GLN A 90 -10.73 1.65 -5.94
N TRP A 91 -9.65 1.36 -6.65
CA TRP A 91 -8.35 1.05 -6.06
C TRP A 91 -7.86 2.22 -5.21
N ILE A 92 -7.20 1.89 -4.10
CA ILE A 92 -6.52 2.81 -3.18
C ILE A 92 -7.36 4.01 -2.69
N ALA A 93 -8.70 3.93 -2.79
CA ALA A 93 -9.60 5.05 -2.47
C ALA A 93 -9.44 5.57 -1.03
N ARG A 94 -9.35 4.65 -0.05
CA ARG A 94 -9.13 5.03 1.36
C ARG A 94 -7.77 5.69 1.56
N TRP A 95 -6.74 5.20 0.87
CA TRP A 95 -5.38 5.74 0.94
C TRP A 95 -5.37 7.18 0.39
N ASN A 96 -5.92 7.40 -0.81
CA ASN A 96 -6.02 8.73 -1.43
C ASN A 96 -6.78 9.71 -0.55
N ARG A 97 -7.92 9.27 0.03
CA ARG A 97 -8.70 10.10 0.96
C ARG A 97 -7.87 10.51 2.17
N LEU A 98 -7.20 9.58 2.84
CA LEU A 98 -6.44 9.89 4.06
C LEU A 98 -5.23 10.78 3.77
N PHE A 99 -4.49 10.53 2.69
CA PHE A 99 -3.37 11.40 2.28
C PHE A 99 -3.84 12.81 1.94
N LYS A 100 -5.02 12.95 1.33
CA LYS A 100 -5.65 14.25 1.07
C LYS A 100 -6.07 14.93 2.37
N THR A 101 -6.80 14.22 3.24
CA THR A 101 -7.30 14.76 4.51
C THR A 101 -6.18 15.20 5.44
N PHE A 102 -5.04 14.50 5.44
CA PHE A 102 -3.89 14.83 6.28
C PHE A 102 -2.84 15.68 5.58
N GLU A 103 -3.13 16.17 4.37
CA GLU A 103 -2.22 16.96 3.53
C GLU A 103 -0.79 16.40 3.46
N ILE A 104 -0.68 15.08 3.41
CA ILE A 104 0.61 14.40 3.31
C ILE A 104 1.09 14.58 1.86
N THR A 105 2.21 15.27 1.69
CA THR A 105 2.76 15.64 0.37
C THR A 105 3.63 14.55 -0.24
N HIS A 106 4.41 13.86 0.58
CA HIS A 106 5.28 12.76 0.18
C HIS A 106 5.00 11.53 1.04
N LEU A 107 5.27 10.37 0.48
CA LEU A 107 5.28 9.14 1.26
C LEU A 107 6.38 9.22 2.32
N ARG A 108 6.36 8.26 3.22
CA ARG A 108 7.44 8.05 4.21
C ARG A 108 8.21 6.77 3.92
N SER A 109 7.75 6.00 2.93
CA SER A 109 8.36 4.77 2.49
C SER A 109 9.40 5.05 1.39
N PRO A 110 10.52 4.32 1.41
CA PRO A 110 11.47 4.29 0.30
C PRO A 110 10.85 3.84 -1.04
N MET A 111 11.52 4.12 -2.16
CA MET A 111 11.07 3.79 -3.52
C MET A 111 10.91 2.29 -3.78
N PHE A 112 11.70 1.45 -3.10
CA PHE A 112 11.63 -0.01 -3.24
C PHE A 112 10.40 -0.64 -2.55
N ILE A 113 9.60 0.16 -1.84
CA ILE A 113 8.31 -0.28 -1.28
C ILE A 113 7.21 0.14 -2.25
N HIS A 114 6.87 -0.75 -3.18
CA HIS A 114 5.80 -0.53 -4.15
C HIS A 114 5.02 -1.83 -4.44
N VAL A 115 4.00 -1.74 -5.31
CA VAL A 115 3.01 -2.81 -5.55
C VAL A 115 3.25 -3.63 -6.81
N ASP A 116 4.35 -3.37 -7.54
CA ASP A 116 4.64 -4.01 -8.82
C ASP A 116 5.26 -5.39 -8.60
N PRO A 117 4.60 -6.49 -8.99
CA PRO A 117 5.16 -7.82 -8.86
C PRO A 117 6.21 -8.14 -9.93
N GLY A 118 6.22 -7.40 -11.05
CA GLY A 118 6.99 -7.74 -12.24
C GLY A 118 8.38 -7.10 -12.32
N ASP A 119 8.63 -6.08 -11.49
CA ASP A 119 9.90 -5.37 -11.45
C ASP A 119 10.20 -4.90 -10.02
N ARG A 120 11.38 -5.26 -9.49
CA ARG A 120 11.84 -4.85 -8.16
C ARG A 120 12.07 -3.34 -8.06
N ASP A 121 12.48 -2.73 -9.15
CA ASP A 121 12.76 -1.29 -9.20
C ASP A 121 11.55 -0.55 -9.85
N GLY A 122 10.37 -1.18 -9.90
CA GLY A 122 9.25 -0.78 -10.77
C GLY A 122 8.73 0.64 -10.55
N LEU A 123 8.70 1.13 -9.30
CA LEU A 123 8.33 2.51 -9.02
C LEU A 123 9.41 3.50 -9.46
N LEU A 124 10.70 3.17 -9.24
CA LEU A 124 11.82 4.00 -9.68
C LEU A 124 11.91 4.05 -11.21
N ALA A 125 11.74 2.90 -11.86
CA ALA A 125 11.68 2.78 -13.32
C ALA A 125 10.51 3.60 -13.88
N TYR A 126 9.34 3.54 -13.26
CA TYR A 126 8.18 4.37 -13.64
C TYR A 126 8.48 5.87 -13.50
N THR A 127 9.13 6.28 -12.41
CA THR A 127 9.50 7.69 -12.22
C THR A 127 10.43 8.20 -13.33
N HIS A 128 11.45 7.40 -13.70
CA HIS A 128 12.36 7.72 -14.80
C HIS A 128 11.65 7.71 -16.16
N ASP A 129 10.83 6.70 -16.45
CA ASP A 129 10.08 6.59 -17.72
C ASP A 129 9.02 7.70 -17.88
N GLN A 130 8.71 8.47 -16.83
CA GLN A 130 7.77 9.60 -16.86
C GLN A 130 8.44 10.97 -16.62
N ASP A 131 9.78 11.03 -16.56
CA ASP A 131 10.56 12.25 -16.28
C ASP A 131 10.12 12.98 -14.98
N LYS A 132 9.77 12.21 -13.94
CA LYS A 132 9.20 12.70 -12.67
C LYS A 132 10.17 12.65 -11.49
N GLU A 133 11.48 12.57 -11.73
CA GLU A 133 12.48 12.46 -10.65
C GLU A 133 12.49 13.67 -9.71
N ARG A 134 11.98 14.81 -10.17
CA ARG A 134 11.84 16.03 -9.37
C ARG A 134 10.80 15.90 -8.24
N GLU A 135 9.90 14.92 -8.32
CA GLU A 135 8.90 14.61 -7.29
C GLU A 135 9.46 13.72 -6.16
N LEU A 136 10.76 13.40 -6.19
CA LEU A 136 11.42 12.55 -5.21
C LEU A 136 12.09 13.37 -4.12
N GLU A 137 11.78 13.07 -2.86
CA GLU A 137 12.45 13.65 -1.71
C GLU A 137 13.45 12.66 -1.10
N LYS A 138 14.66 13.12 -0.79
CA LYS A 138 15.64 12.27 -0.11
C LYS A 138 15.20 12.00 1.31
N ILE A 139 15.15 10.73 1.71
CA ILE A 139 14.97 10.38 3.11
C ILE A 139 16.28 10.73 3.84
N ARG A 140 16.20 11.73 4.71
CA ARG A 140 17.35 12.24 5.46
C ARG A 140 17.84 11.17 6.43
N GLU A 141 19.15 11.15 6.66
CA GLU A 141 19.81 10.32 7.68
C GLU A 141 19.68 8.79 7.52
N CYS A 142 18.98 8.30 6.49
CA CYS A 142 18.91 6.87 6.20
C CYS A 142 20.18 6.33 5.55
N VAL A 143 20.80 7.08 4.63
CA VAL A 143 22.01 6.65 3.92
C VAL A 143 23.23 7.34 4.51
N GLY A 144 24.12 6.57 5.16
CA GLY A 144 25.40 7.06 5.65
C GLY A 144 26.25 7.61 4.51
N LYS A 145 27.07 8.64 4.77
CA LYS A 145 28.12 9.04 3.82
C LYS A 145 29.15 7.92 3.78
N GLU A 146 29.41 7.31 2.63
CA GLU A 146 30.38 6.23 2.52
C GLU A 146 31.74 6.72 3.01
N ILE A 147 32.30 5.99 3.97
CA ILE A 147 33.63 6.27 4.47
C ILE A 147 34.57 5.52 3.54
N SER A 148 35.37 6.24 2.74
CA SER A 148 36.38 5.62 1.87
C SER A 148 37.24 4.59 2.64
N ASN A 149 37.69 3.54 1.96
CA ASN A 149 38.55 2.50 2.55
C ASN A 149 39.79 3.09 3.24
N HIS A 150 40.35 4.18 2.69
CA HIS A 150 41.46 4.92 3.30
C HIS A 150 41.04 5.55 4.65
N ARG A 151 39.85 6.15 4.71
CA ARG A 151 39.32 6.77 5.93
C ARG A 151 38.86 5.73 6.96
N LYS A 152 38.38 4.55 6.53
CA LYS A 152 38.15 3.37 7.40
C LYS A 152 39.46 2.88 8.02
N LYS A 153 40.52 2.69 7.21
CA LYS A 153 41.85 2.27 7.67
C LYS A 153 42.52 3.28 8.61
N LYS A 154 42.33 4.59 8.37
CA LYS A 154 42.80 5.66 9.26
C LYS A 154 42.04 5.69 10.60
N ARG A 155 40.73 5.41 10.59
CA ARG A 155 39.89 5.33 11.80
C ARG A 155 40.21 4.09 12.64
N ALA A 156 40.42 2.93 12.01
CA ALA A 156 40.85 1.71 12.70
C ALA A 156 42.20 1.85 13.42
N ARG A 157 43.07 2.75 12.94
CA ARG A 157 44.36 3.07 13.58
C ARG A 157 44.26 4.13 14.68
N SER A 158 43.11 4.77 14.87
CA SER A 158 42.92 5.81 15.89
C SER A 158 42.30 5.20 17.15
N ARG A 159 42.96 5.37 18.31
CA ARG A 159 42.50 4.87 19.63
C ARG A 159 41.25 5.58 20.19
N LYS A 160 40.69 6.58 19.49
CA LYS A 160 39.47 7.27 19.93
C LYS A 160 38.24 6.60 19.32
N GLN A 161 37.58 5.74 20.09
CA GLN A 161 36.26 5.21 19.75
C GLN A 161 35.24 6.36 19.82
N GLN A 162 34.78 6.84 18.66
CA GLN A 162 33.55 7.62 18.62
C GLN A 162 32.37 6.64 18.46
N PRO A 163 31.30 6.79 19.26
CA PRO A 163 30.09 6.01 19.09
C PRO A 163 29.29 6.63 17.94
N HIS A 164 29.47 6.13 16.73
CA HIS A 164 28.45 6.33 15.70
C HIS A 164 28.20 5.03 14.96
N CYS A 165 26.92 4.68 14.89
CA CYS A 165 26.36 3.55 14.17
C CYS A 165 26.98 3.48 12.76
N GLU A 166 27.64 2.37 12.46
CA GLU A 166 28.15 2.11 11.11
C GLU A 166 26.92 1.86 10.23
N VAL A 167 26.43 2.89 9.56
CA VAL A 167 25.36 2.72 8.56
C VAL A 167 25.99 2.07 7.35
N VAL A 168 25.91 0.73 7.32
CA VAL A 168 26.35 -0.15 6.23
C VAL A 168 25.30 -0.13 5.11
N ILE A 169 25.09 1.02 4.47
CA ILE A 169 24.26 1.09 3.26
C ILE A 169 25.19 1.44 2.11
N ASP A 170 25.15 0.62 1.05
CA ASP A 170 25.90 0.84 -0.18
C ASP A 170 25.44 2.16 -0.83
N GLU A 171 26.37 3.05 -1.18
CA GLU A 171 26.04 4.30 -1.87
C GLU A 171 25.35 4.06 -3.22
N ARG A 172 25.51 2.86 -3.81
CA ARG A 172 24.82 2.44 -5.03
C ARG A 172 23.30 2.37 -4.86
N ASP A 173 22.83 2.02 -3.66
CA ASP A 173 21.41 1.89 -3.35
C ASP A 173 20.79 3.21 -2.90
N ARG A 174 21.56 4.31 -2.90
CA ARG A 174 21.10 5.63 -2.44
C ARG A 174 19.84 6.11 -3.16
N LYS A 175 19.64 5.71 -4.43
CA LYS A 175 18.44 6.05 -5.23
C LYS A 175 17.16 5.41 -4.67
N ASP A 176 17.30 4.31 -3.95
CA ASP A 176 16.17 3.57 -3.40
C ASP A 176 15.65 4.23 -2.11
N TYR A 177 16.49 5.02 -1.43
CA TYR A 177 16.16 5.78 -0.21
C TYR A 177 15.66 7.20 -0.48
N PHE A 178 14.97 7.38 -1.60
CA PHE A 178 14.09 8.51 -1.83
C PHE A 178 12.66 8.11 -1.52
N THR A 179 11.79 9.08 -1.32
CA THR A 179 10.37 8.86 -1.13
C THR A 179 9.57 9.62 -2.19
N PRO A 180 8.55 8.98 -2.80
CA PRO A 180 7.78 9.59 -3.87
C PRO A 180 6.78 10.60 -3.32
N SER A 181 6.38 11.55 -4.16
CA SER A 181 5.22 12.40 -3.90
C SER A 181 3.93 11.58 -3.73
N ARG A 182 2.92 12.20 -3.14
CA ARG A 182 1.59 11.58 -3.00
C ARG A 182 0.90 11.33 -4.34
N THR A 183 1.33 12.00 -5.40
CA THR A 183 0.76 11.89 -6.76
C THR A 183 1.41 10.74 -7.53
N LEU A 184 2.73 10.62 -7.43
CA LEU A 184 3.51 9.63 -8.16
C LEU A 184 3.13 8.19 -7.80
N PHE A 185 2.91 7.89 -6.51
CA PHE A 185 2.59 6.52 -6.08
C PHE A 185 1.22 6.01 -6.60
N PRO A 186 0.10 6.77 -6.49
CA PRO A 186 -1.15 6.43 -7.13
C PRO A 186 -1.07 6.28 -8.66
N GLU A 187 -0.32 7.14 -9.34
CA GLU A 187 -0.14 7.04 -10.79
C GLU A 187 0.58 5.75 -11.18
N HIS A 188 1.60 5.35 -10.41
CA HIS A 188 2.24 4.06 -10.56
C HIS A 188 1.27 2.89 -10.30
N CYS A 189 0.40 3.00 -9.28
CA CYS A 189 -0.66 2.02 -9.05
C CYS A 189 -1.62 1.93 -10.25
N GLU A 190 -2.01 3.05 -10.84
CA GLU A 190 -2.87 3.09 -12.04
C GLU A 190 -2.17 2.46 -13.26
N CYS A 191 -0.86 2.68 -13.42
CA CYS A 191 -0.04 2.01 -14.44
C CYS A 191 -0.13 0.48 -14.28
N ILE A 192 -0.01 -0.03 -13.06
CA ILE A 192 -0.13 -1.46 -12.74
C ILE A 192 -1.54 -1.97 -13.00
N VAL A 193 -2.56 -1.25 -12.55
CA VAL A 193 -3.97 -1.59 -12.79
C VAL A 193 -4.26 -1.72 -14.28
N ASN A 194 -3.71 -0.81 -15.10
CA ASN A 194 -3.81 -0.88 -16.56
C ASN A 194 -3.06 -2.10 -17.12
N ARG A 195 -1.81 -2.30 -16.70
CA ARG A 195 -0.92 -3.36 -17.20
C ARG A 195 -1.51 -4.76 -16.99
N TYR A 196 -2.17 -5.00 -15.86
CA TYR A 196 -2.77 -6.29 -15.52
C TYR A 196 -4.30 -6.35 -15.76
N GLY A 197 -4.90 -5.31 -16.34
CA GLY A 197 -6.33 -5.30 -16.69
C GLY A 197 -7.27 -5.38 -15.48
N LEU A 198 -6.93 -4.71 -14.38
CA LEU A 198 -7.61 -4.79 -13.07
C LEU A 198 -8.71 -3.73 -12.87
N ARG A 199 -9.16 -3.04 -13.92
CA ARG A 199 -10.18 -1.97 -13.83
C ARG A 199 -11.61 -2.47 -13.72
N ARG A 200 -12.09 -3.23 -14.71
CA ARG A 200 -13.53 -3.43 -14.91
C ARG A 200 -14.08 -4.58 -14.07
N GLY A 201 -15.12 -4.27 -13.28
CA GLY A 201 -16.02 -5.23 -12.62
C GLY A 201 -15.41 -6.05 -11.49
N LEU A 202 -14.18 -5.74 -11.07
CA LEU A 202 -13.42 -6.57 -10.14
C LEU A 202 -13.67 -6.19 -8.68
N ILE A 203 -13.83 -4.90 -8.38
CA ILE A 203 -14.04 -4.40 -7.02
C ILE A 203 -15.53 -4.17 -6.79
N ARG A 204 -16.06 -4.70 -5.69
CA ARG A 204 -17.38 -4.39 -5.17
C ARG A 204 -17.25 -3.65 -3.86
N GLN A 205 -18.04 -2.58 -3.73
CA GLN A 205 -18.15 -1.87 -2.47
C GLN A 205 -19.02 -2.67 -1.49
N GLU A 206 -18.38 -3.52 -0.69
CA GLU A 206 -19.00 -4.40 0.29
C GLU A 206 -18.16 -4.44 1.57
N ASN A 207 -18.83 -4.43 2.72
CA ASN A 207 -18.20 -4.56 4.02
C ASN A 207 -18.30 -6.02 4.47
N MET A 208 -17.16 -6.69 4.58
CA MET A 208 -17.07 -8.05 5.10
C MET A 208 -17.38 -8.05 6.60
N GLN A 209 -18.23 -8.99 7.02
CA GLN A 209 -18.65 -9.15 8.41
C GLN A 209 -18.11 -10.42 9.04
N ASP A 210 -17.99 -11.51 8.26
CA ASP A 210 -17.61 -12.83 8.78
C ASP A 210 -17.03 -13.73 7.69
N ILE A 211 -16.15 -14.66 8.07
CA ILE A 211 -15.63 -15.72 7.20
C ILE A 211 -15.78 -17.04 7.95
N LYS A 212 -16.44 -18.01 7.32
CA LYS A 212 -16.54 -19.39 7.81
C LYS A 212 -15.98 -20.35 6.80
N TYR A 213 -15.34 -21.42 7.26
CA TYR A 213 -14.89 -22.53 6.43
C TYR A 213 -15.73 -23.76 6.78
N SER A 214 -16.44 -24.31 5.80
CA SER A 214 -17.37 -25.43 6.01
C SER A 214 -17.53 -26.24 4.73
N ASP A 215 -17.98 -27.49 4.88
CA ASP A 215 -18.51 -28.28 3.77
C ASP A 215 -19.82 -27.64 3.29
N ILE A 216 -19.96 -27.45 1.98
CA ILE A 216 -21.17 -26.86 1.37
C ILE A 216 -21.72 -27.84 0.33
N GLU A 217 -22.99 -28.19 0.48
CA GLU A 217 -23.71 -29.06 -0.44
C GLU A 217 -23.84 -28.37 -1.80
N ASN A 218 -23.13 -28.87 -2.81
CA ASN A 218 -23.32 -28.46 -4.20
C ASN A 218 -24.57 -29.15 -4.77
N ALA A 219 -25.24 -28.50 -5.73
CA ALA A 219 -26.35 -29.09 -6.50
C ALA A 219 -25.96 -30.40 -7.22
N SER A 220 -24.66 -30.67 -7.36
CA SER A 220 -24.08 -31.90 -7.93
C SER A 220 -23.94 -33.07 -6.94
N GLY A 221 -24.26 -32.88 -5.65
CA GLY A 221 -24.20 -33.93 -4.61
C GLY A 221 -22.80 -34.24 -4.05
N THR A 222 -21.76 -33.50 -4.47
CA THR A 222 -20.42 -33.58 -3.87
C THR A 222 -20.17 -32.40 -2.93
N ASP A 223 -19.97 -32.70 -1.65
CA ASP A 223 -19.56 -31.74 -0.63
C ASP A 223 -18.20 -31.15 -1.00
N GLU A 224 -18.16 -29.83 -1.17
CA GLU A 224 -16.91 -29.11 -1.38
C GLU A 224 -16.62 -28.21 -0.19
N ARG A 225 -15.38 -28.26 0.30
CA ARG A 225 -14.92 -27.37 1.36
C ARG A 225 -14.61 -25.99 0.81
N LEU A 226 -15.42 -25.02 1.19
CA LEU A 226 -15.31 -23.65 0.72
C LEU A 226 -15.34 -22.67 1.90
N PHE A 227 -14.81 -21.48 1.65
CA PHE A 227 -15.05 -20.34 2.51
C PHE A 227 -16.38 -19.68 2.14
N THR A 228 -17.19 -19.39 3.14
CA THR A 228 -18.36 -18.50 3.03
C THR A 228 -17.97 -17.13 3.59
N VAL A 229 -17.91 -16.14 2.70
CA VAL A 229 -17.66 -14.75 3.06
C VAL A 229 -19.00 -14.03 3.20
N LYS A 230 -19.36 -13.64 4.42
CA LYS A 230 -20.57 -12.85 4.69
C LYS A 230 -20.24 -11.36 4.58
N THR A 231 -21.04 -10.62 3.84
CA THR A 231 -20.95 -9.17 3.72
C THR A 231 -22.26 -8.50 4.13
N ASN A 232 -22.26 -7.17 4.19
CA ASN A 232 -23.47 -6.39 4.36
C ASN A 232 -24.44 -6.45 3.15
N LYS A 233 -24.05 -7.04 2.02
CA LYS A 233 -24.87 -7.16 0.80
C LYS A 233 -25.24 -8.59 0.44
N GLY A 234 -24.64 -9.59 1.08
CA GLY A 234 -24.94 -10.99 0.79
C GLY A 234 -23.86 -11.94 1.27
N ARG A 235 -23.81 -13.10 0.62
CA ARG A 235 -22.82 -14.15 0.87
C ARG A 235 -22.09 -14.46 -0.43
N HIS A 236 -20.79 -14.73 -0.32
CA HIS A 236 -19.96 -15.21 -1.43
C HIS A 236 -19.30 -16.52 -1.05
N TYR A 237 -19.25 -17.45 -2.00
CA TYR A 237 -18.58 -18.74 -1.83
C TYR A 237 -17.25 -18.72 -2.58
N VAL A 238 -16.18 -19.16 -1.92
CA VAL A 238 -14.82 -19.01 -2.47
C VAL A 238 -13.86 -20.09 -1.98
N ARG A 239 -12.91 -20.47 -2.84
CA ARG A 239 -11.85 -21.44 -2.51
C ARG A 239 -10.74 -20.85 -1.64
N THR A 240 -10.38 -19.58 -1.85
CA THR A 240 -9.31 -18.90 -1.11
C THR A 240 -9.69 -17.46 -0.78
N VAL A 241 -9.44 -17.05 0.47
CA VAL A 241 -9.64 -15.67 0.93
C VAL A 241 -8.30 -15.03 1.25
N VAL A 242 -8.06 -13.82 0.75
CA VAL A 242 -6.88 -13.01 1.10
C VAL A 242 -7.33 -11.79 1.88
N LEU A 243 -6.83 -11.65 3.12
CA LEU A 243 -7.12 -10.51 3.99
C LEU A 243 -6.09 -9.39 3.76
N ALA A 244 -6.44 -8.41 2.92
CA ALA A 244 -5.63 -7.22 2.62
C ALA A 244 -6.25 -5.94 3.23
N VAL A 245 -6.75 -6.05 4.47
CA VAL A 245 -7.60 -5.05 5.14
C VAL A 245 -6.84 -3.83 5.70
N GLY A 246 -5.51 -3.83 5.64
CA GLY A 246 -4.67 -2.82 6.27
C GLY A 246 -4.62 -3.01 7.80
N PRO A 247 -4.70 -1.94 8.63
CA PRO A 247 -4.81 -2.12 10.08
C PRO A 247 -6.11 -2.88 10.37
N GLY A 248 -5.97 -4.16 10.73
CA GLY A 248 -7.07 -5.14 10.78
C GLY A 248 -8.13 -4.88 11.84
N ASN A 249 -7.89 -3.93 12.75
CA ASN A 249 -8.83 -3.58 13.81
C ASN A 249 -9.65 -2.33 13.42
N PRO A 250 -10.95 -2.29 13.76
CA PRO A 250 -11.74 -1.08 13.68
C PRO A 250 -11.04 0.07 14.43
N PRO A 251 -11.13 1.32 13.94
CA PRO A 251 -10.62 2.47 14.66
C PRO A 251 -11.24 2.55 16.07
N ALA A 252 -10.40 2.41 17.09
CA ALA A 252 -10.77 2.42 18.50
C ALA A 252 -10.11 3.61 19.19
N ALA A 253 -10.93 4.49 19.79
CA ALA A 253 -10.46 5.64 20.54
C ALA A 253 -10.77 5.41 22.03
N PRO A 254 -9.78 5.51 22.94
CA PRO A 254 -10.00 5.27 24.37
C PRO A 254 -11.15 6.11 24.92
N GLY A 255 -12.10 5.47 25.61
CA GLY A 255 -13.27 6.14 26.19
C GLY A 255 -14.36 6.55 25.18
N LEU A 256 -14.17 6.29 23.88
CA LEU A 256 -15.13 6.62 22.81
C LEU A 256 -15.66 5.37 22.07
N GLU A 257 -15.41 4.18 22.62
CA GLU A 257 -15.70 2.90 21.95
C GLU A 257 -17.20 2.57 21.87
N ALA A 258 -18.00 3.08 22.82
CA ALA A 258 -19.43 2.80 22.94
C ALA A 258 -20.34 4.04 22.84
N ALA A 259 -19.76 5.24 22.67
CA ALA A 259 -20.54 6.48 22.63
C ALA A 259 -21.07 6.78 21.21
N PRO A 260 -22.30 7.31 21.06
CA PRO A 260 -22.73 7.90 19.80
C PRO A 260 -21.73 8.98 19.37
N ARG A 261 -21.66 9.26 18.06
CA ARG A 261 -20.70 10.20 17.45
C ARG A 261 -20.64 11.50 18.27
N ILE A 262 -19.55 11.70 18.99
CA ILE A 262 -19.32 12.91 19.77
C ILE A 262 -18.86 14.00 18.80
N GLU A 263 -19.57 15.13 18.79
CA GLU A 263 -19.19 16.27 17.96
C GLU A 263 -17.79 16.78 18.38
N GLY A 264 -16.92 16.99 17.39
CA GLY A 264 -15.54 17.41 17.65
C GLY A 264 -14.60 16.33 18.19
N ALA A 265 -15.03 15.06 18.32
CA ALA A 265 -14.16 13.97 18.77
C ALA A 265 -14.30 12.71 17.89
N CYS A 266 -13.18 12.22 17.36
CA CYS A 266 -13.14 10.96 16.62
C CYS A 266 -11.73 10.36 16.57
N HIS A 267 -11.65 9.07 16.23
CA HIS A 267 -10.38 8.46 15.86
C HIS A 267 -9.87 9.04 14.53
N SER A 268 -8.55 9.24 14.40
CA SER A 268 -7.91 9.82 13.20
C SER A 268 -8.37 9.18 11.87
N MET A 269 -8.43 7.86 11.81
CA MET A 269 -8.91 7.10 10.64
C MET A 269 -10.38 7.34 10.25
N ARG A 270 -11.18 8.03 11.08
CA ARG A 270 -12.57 8.43 10.81
C ARG A 270 -12.71 9.90 10.43
N ILE A 271 -11.63 10.69 10.46
CA ILE A 271 -11.64 12.09 10.02
C ILE A 271 -11.96 12.13 8.52
N GLN A 272 -13.01 12.86 8.16
CA GLN A 272 -13.41 13.07 6.75
C GLN A 272 -12.98 14.46 6.26
N ARG A 273 -13.13 15.46 7.12
CA ARG A 273 -12.72 16.85 6.92
C ARG A 273 -11.95 17.30 8.15
N PHE A 274 -10.91 18.09 7.94
CA PHE A 274 -10.09 18.65 9.00
C PHE A 274 -9.90 20.16 8.77
N PRO A 275 -10.04 21.01 9.81
CA PRO A 275 -10.60 20.67 11.12
C PRO A 275 -12.08 20.27 11.02
N ASP A 276 -12.66 19.75 12.10
CA ASP A 276 -14.09 19.45 12.15
C ASP A 276 -14.92 20.73 11.91
N PRO A 277 -16.07 20.68 11.22
CA PRO A 277 -16.89 21.88 10.96
C PRO A 277 -17.23 22.70 12.21
N SER A 278 -17.44 22.04 13.36
CA SER A 278 -17.69 22.71 14.64
C SER A 278 -16.49 23.53 15.15
N VAL A 279 -15.27 23.10 14.81
CA VAL A 279 -14.03 23.80 15.12
C VAL A 279 -13.78 24.89 14.09
N GLN A 280 -14.02 24.62 12.80
CA GLN A 280 -13.89 25.62 11.74
C GLN A 280 -14.80 26.83 11.99
N ALA A 281 -16.06 26.62 12.37
CA ALA A 281 -16.98 27.71 12.68
C ALA A 281 -16.46 28.61 13.84
N LYS A 282 -15.74 28.04 14.81
CA LYS A 282 -15.11 28.81 15.89
C LYS A 282 -13.90 29.61 15.39
N ILE A 283 -13.10 29.02 14.50
CA ILE A 283 -11.96 29.69 13.84
C ILE A 283 -12.47 30.89 13.02
N ASP A 284 -13.50 30.68 12.21
CA ASP A 284 -14.10 31.74 11.36
C ASP A 284 -14.67 32.88 12.21
N ALA A 285 -15.26 32.55 13.36
CA ALA A 285 -15.73 33.52 14.36
C ALA A 285 -14.60 34.15 15.20
N LYS A 286 -13.33 33.87 14.88
CA LYS A 286 -12.12 34.33 15.60
C LYS A 286 -12.14 34.00 17.10
N ARG A 287 -12.79 32.89 17.46
CA ARG A 287 -12.85 32.42 18.85
C ARG A 287 -11.63 31.53 19.15
N PRO A 288 -11.10 31.56 20.39
CA PRO A 288 -10.05 30.64 20.79
C PRO A 288 -10.49 29.18 20.62
N THR A 289 -9.65 28.38 19.95
CA THR A 289 -9.89 26.96 19.71
C THR A 289 -8.78 26.10 20.30
N ASN A 290 -9.19 24.99 20.92
CA ASN A 290 -8.28 24.01 21.50
C ASN A 290 -8.59 22.65 20.86
N VAL A 291 -7.56 21.98 20.33
CA VAL A 291 -7.65 20.60 19.85
C VAL A 291 -6.74 19.74 20.71
N MET A 292 -7.22 18.56 21.10
CA MET A 292 -6.43 17.57 21.82
C MET A 292 -6.17 16.38 20.91
N VAL A 293 -4.90 16.05 20.71
CA VAL A 293 -4.46 14.93 19.89
C VAL A 293 -3.85 13.87 20.80
N VAL A 294 -4.43 12.68 20.80
CA VAL A 294 -3.97 11.56 21.63
C VAL A 294 -3.27 10.53 20.74
N GLY A 295 -1.98 10.32 20.96
CA GLY A 295 -1.16 9.32 20.27
C GLY A 295 0.29 9.76 20.11
N GLY A 296 1.22 8.80 20.08
CA GLY A 296 2.67 9.07 19.92
C GLY A 296 3.23 8.67 18.55
N GLY A 297 2.40 8.64 17.51
CA GLY A 297 2.77 8.19 16.18
C GLY A 297 2.93 9.33 15.17
N LEU A 298 3.31 8.99 13.94
CA LEU A 298 3.46 9.98 12.87
C LEU A 298 2.13 10.66 12.50
N ILE A 299 1.01 9.95 12.63
CA ILE A 299 -0.31 10.51 12.32
C ILE A 299 -0.72 11.56 13.37
N SER A 300 -0.42 11.35 14.66
CA SER A 300 -0.76 12.36 15.66
C SER A 300 0.03 13.64 15.44
N ALA A 301 1.36 13.54 15.27
CA ALA A 301 2.20 14.70 14.95
C ALA A 301 1.75 15.44 13.67
N GLN A 302 1.33 14.70 12.63
CA GLN A 302 0.76 15.31 11.41
C GLN A 302 -0.52 16.09 11.71
N ILE A 303 -1.40 15.57 12.58
CA ILE A 303 -2.65 16.24 12.94
C ILE A 303 -2.38 17.51 13.74
N ASP A 304 -1.38 17.53 14.63
CA ASP A 304 -1.01 18.77 15.34
C ASP A 304 -0.51 19.85 14.38
N ASP A 305 0.40 19.49 13.48
CA ASP A 305 0.91 20.40 12.45
C ASP A 305 -0.23 20.97 11.59
N LEU A 306 -1.16 20.12 11.16
CA LEU A 306 -2.37 20.55 10.45
C LEU A 306 -3.25 21.45 11.31
N ALA A 307 -3.47 21.12 12.58
CA ALA A 307 -4.32 21.91 13.47
C ALA A 307 -3.84 23.36 13.51
N ILE A 308 -2.54 23.56 13.75
CA ILE A 308 -1.93 24.88 13.81
C ILE A 308 -1.99 25.59 12.46
N LYS A 309 -1.67 24.89 11.35
CA LYS A 309 -1.74 25.46 9.99
C LYS A 309 -3.14 25.94 9.61
N HIS A 310 -4.17 25.23 10.07
CA HIS A 310 -5.58 25.58 9.82
C HIS A 310 -6.15 26.61 10.81
N GLY A 311 -5.32 27.21 11.68
CA GLY A 311 -5.73 28.31 12.55
C GLY A 311 -6.27 27.89 13.92
N VAL A 312 -6.07 26.64 14.34
CA VAL A 312 -6.34 26.25 15.73
C VAL A 312 -5.42 27.03 16.67
N THR A 313 -6.00 27.66 17.69
CA THR A 313 -5.23 28.52 18.61
C THR A 313 -4.26 27.73 19.47
N LYS A 314 -4.65 26.53 19.90
CA LYS A 314 -3.81 25.66 20.74
C LYS A 314 -4.03 24.18 20.44
N ALA A 315 -2.95 23.46 20.15
CA ALA A 315 -2.94 22.01 20.05
C ALA A 315 -2.32 21.39 21.32
N TRP A 316 -3.03 20.47 21.96
CA TRP A 316 -2.57 19.69 23.11
C TRP A 316 -2.22 18.29 22.65
N HIS A 317 -0.92 18.00 22.59
CA HIS A 317 -0.44 16.68 22.20
C HIS A 317 -0.23 15.79 23.43
N ILE A 318 -0.98 14.70 23.51
CA ILE A 318 -0.92 13.74 24.61
C ILE A 318 -0.40 12.40 24.09
N MET A 319 0.70 11.95 24.68
CA MET A 319 1.30 10.65 24.39
C MET A 319 1.64 9.94 25.70
N ARG A 320 1.63 8.60 25.68
CA ARG A 320 1.93 7.76 26.85
C ARG A 320 3.42 7.75 27.22
N GLY A 321 4.30 7.85 26.23
CA GLY A 321 5.75 7.84 26.42
C GLY A 321 6.35 9.22 26.29
N LEU A 322 7.64 9.35 26.60
CA LEU A 322 8.40 10.55 26.26
C LEU A 322 8.42 10.75 24.74
N LEU A 323 8.40 12.01 24.31
CA LEU A 323 8.67 12.35 22.92
C LEU A 323 10.03 11.77 22.57
N LYS A 324 10.04 10.75 21.71
CA LYS A 324 11.28 10.28 21.08
C LYS A 324 11.69 11.34 20.07
N GLY A 325 12.28 12.42 20.58
CA GLY A 325 13.08 13.29 19.75
C GLY A 325 14.17 12.43 19.12
N ILE A 326 14.47 12.70 17.85
CA ILE A 326 15.84 12.55 17.39
C ILE A 326 16.64 13.36 18.42
N LEU A 327 17.24 12.69 19.40
CA LEU A 327 18.26 13.29 20.25
C LEU A 327 19.19 13.96 19.25
N SER A 328 19.36 15.27 19.38
CA SER A 328 20.40 16.02 18.69
C SER A 328 21.65 15.14 18.58
N PHE A 329 21.92 14.64 17.37
CA PHE A 329 23.06 13.78 17.04
C PHE A 329 24.16 14.61 16.41
#